data_AF-A0A955NLC9-F1
#
_entry.id   AF-A0A955NLC9-F1
#
_cell.length_a   1.000
_cell.length_b   1.000
_cell.length_c   1.000
_cell.angle_alpha   90.00
_cell.angle_beta   90.00
_cell.angle_gamma   90.00
#
_symmetry.space_group_name_H-M   'P 1'
#
loop_
_entity.id
_entity.type
_entity.pdbx_description
1 polymer ?
#
loop_
_entity_poly.entity_id
_entity_poly.type
_entity_poly.pdbx_seq_one_letter_code
_entity_poly.pdbx_strand_id
1 'polypeptide(L)'
;MIRPWLSLFLILLPVSSFAGEFEISVFAGNGQAEWTELGQSATSTALISPNGLDIDSASRVLIAEGETNQIFRVDKKGSIEVVAGCGFAGFAGDGGPAT
;
A
#
# COMPACT_ATOMS: atom_id res chain seq x y z
N MET A 1 59.11 -32.23 32.35
CA MET A 1 57.84 -32.76 32.89
C MET A 1 57.01 -31.58 33.37
N ILE A 2 55.70 -31.52 33.01
CA ILE A 2 54.59 -30.65 33.52
C ILE A 2 54.76 -29.11 33.46
N ARG A 3 53.86 -28.25 32.93
CA ARG A 3 52.39 -28.29 32.70
C ARG A 3 51.97 -27.43 31.47
N PRO A 4 50.90 -27.78 30.73
CA PRO A 4 50.31 -26.97 29.65
C PRO A 4 49.19 -26.04 30.17
N TRP A 5 48.70 -25.12 29.29
CA TRP A 5 47.49 -24.25 29.35
C TRP A 5 47.85 -22.76 29.36
N LEU A 6 47.23 -21.86 28.58
CA LEU A 6 45.80 -21.74 28.29
C LEU A 6 45.58 -20.94 26.97
N SER A 7 45.14 -21.58 25.88
CA SER A 7 44.56 -20.84 24.74
C SER A 7 43.11 -20.52 25.08
N LEU A 8 42.87 -19.32 25.58
CA LEU A 8 41.52 -18.78 25.76
C LEU A 8 40.99 -18.35 24.38
N PHE A 9 40.30 -19.25 23.68
CA PHE A 9 39.50 -18.88 22.51
C PHE A 9 38.17 -18.28 23.00
N LEU A 10 38.09 -16.95 23.00
CA LEU A 10 36.82 -16.25 23.19
C LEU A 10 36.00 -16.43 21.90
N ILE A 11 35.06 -17.37 21.89
CA ILE A 11 34.10 -17.52 20.79
C ILE A 11 33.08 -16.39 20.94
N LEU A 12 33.24 -15.35 20.14
CA LEU A 12 32.23 -14.31 19.95
C LEU A 12 31.10 -14.90 19.10
N LEU A 13 30.03 -15.39 19.74
CA LEU A 13 28.80 -15.71 19.01
C LEU A 13 28.15 -14.39 18.56
N PRO A 14 27.82 -14.22 17.26
CA PRO A 14 27.02 -13.07 16.87
C PRO A 14 25.64 -13.23 17.50
N VAL A 15 25.25 -12.26 18.33
CA VAL A 15 23.84 -12.10 18.69
C VAL A 15 23.17 -11.60 17.41
N SER A 16 22.57 -12.51 16.64
CA SER A 16 21.74 -12.13 15.51
C SER A 16 20.62 -11.23 16.04
N SER A 17 20.65 -9.95 15.71
CA SER A 17 19.59 -9.04 16.11
C SER A 17 18.34 -9.42 15.31
N PHE A 18 17.36 -10.03 15.97
CA PHE A 18 15.99 -10.07 15.47
C PHE A 18 15.36 -8.70 15.69
N ALA A 19 15.70 -7.74 14.83
CA ALA A 19 14.75 -6.72 14.45
C ALA A 19 14.03 -7.31 13.24
N GLY A 20 12.72 -7.56 13.32
CA GLY A 20 11.96 -7.88 12.12
C GLY A 20 12.17 -6.75 11.12
N GLU A 21 12.77 -7.05 9.98
CA GLU A 21 12.89 -6.07 8.91
C GLU A 21 11.48 -5.73 8.44
N PHE A 22 11.05 -4.50 8.67
CA PHE A 22 9.79 -4.01 8.11
C PHE A 22 10.04 -3.67 6.65
N GLU A 23 9.44 -4.46 5.75
CA GLU A 23 9.46 -4.19 4.32
C GLU A 23 8.33 -3.22 3.97
N ILE A 24 8.68 -2.12 3.28
CA ILE A 24 7.70 -1.19 2.71
C ILE A 24 7.52 -1.57 1.24
N SER A 25 6.27 -1.79 0.84
CA SER A 25 5.91 -2.07 -0.55
C SER A 25 4.84 -1.12 -1.06
N VAL A 26 4.76 -0.99 -2.39
CA VAL A 26 3.73 -0.18 -3.05
C VAL A 26 2.42 -0.96 -3.03
N PHE A 27 1.42 -0.40 -2.37
CA PHE A 27 0.06 -0.97 -2.33
C PHE A 27 -0.78 -0.56 -3.55
N ALA A 28 -0.73 0.71 -3.95
CA ALA A 28 -1.47 1.27 -5.07
C ALA A 28 -0.73 2.49 -5.66
N GLY A 29 -1.00 2.81 -6.92
CA GLY A 29 -0.35 3.89 -7.66
C GLY A 29 0.83 3.40 -8.51
N ASN A 30 0.98 3.98 -9.70
CA ASN A 30 2.07 3.70 -10.64
C ASN A 30 3.13 4.83 -10.72
N GLY A 31 2.97 5.90 -9.93
CA GLY A 31 3.89 7.04 -9.88
C GLY A 31 3.75 8.05 -11.04
N GLN A 32 2.77 7.90 -11.92
CA GLN A 32 2.45 8.88 -12.96
C GLN A 32 1.43 9.92 -12.43
N ALA A 33 1.62 11.18 -12.78
CA ALA A 33 0.68 12.28 -12.49
C ALA A 33 -0.28 12.55 -13.64
N GLU A 34 -0.39 11.62 -14.59
CA GLU A 34 -1.27 11.71 -15.74
C GLU A 34 -2.38 10.69 -15.63
N TRP A 35 -3.55 11.07 -16.13
CA TRP A 35 -4.68 10.17 -16.24
C TRP A 35 -4.36 8.98 -17.14
N THR A 36 -4.54 7.79 -16.58
CA THR A 36 -4.46 6.52 -17.31
C THR A 36 -5.81 5.82 -17.24
N GLU A 37 -6.10 4.96 -18.22
CA GLU A 37 -7.21 4.01 -18.08
C GLU A 37 -7.07 3.21 -16.79
N LEU A 38 -8.21 2.82 -16.19
CA LEU A 38 -8.22 2.03 -14.95
C LEU A 38 -7.41 0.74 -15.17
N GLY A 39 -6.32 0.60 -14.42
CA GLY A 39 -5.47 -0.59 -14.49
C GLY A 39 -6.20 -1.80 -13.90
N GLN A 40 -5.87 -2.99 -14.39
CA GLN A 40 -6.38 -4.24 -13.80
C GLN A 40 -5.88 -4.46 -12.35
N SER A 41 -4.76 -3.82 -12.00
CA SER A 41 -4.14 -3.82 -10.67
C SER A 41 -4.00 -2.41 -10.11
N ALA A 42 -4.11 -2.28 -8.79
CA ALA A 42 -3.90 -1.05 -8.05
C ALA A 42 -2.51 -0.45 -8.29
N THR A 43 -1.48 -1.27 -8.47
CA THR A 43 -0.10 -0.83 -8.74
C THR A 43 0.11 -0.36 -10.18
N SER A 44 -0.80 -0.69 -11.09
CA SER A 44 -0.75 -0.24 -12.50
C SER A 44 -1.57 1.03 -12.74
N THR A 45 -2.46 1.39 -11.82
CA THR A 45 -3.35 2.54 -11.96
C THR A 45 -2.67 3.81 -11.46
N ALA A 46 -2.77 4.91 -12.22
CA ALA A 46 -2.31 6.21 -11.75
C ALA A 46 -3.23 6.75 -10.65
N LEU A 47 -2.63 7.21 -9.56
CA LEU A 47 -3.27 7.97 -8.49
C LEU A 47 -2.52 9.30 -8.42
N ILE A 48 -3.18 10.37 -8.86
CA ILE A 48 -2.55 11.68 -9.11
C ILE A 48 -2.51 12.51 -7.81
N SER A 49 -3.61 12.52 -7.06
CA SER A 49 -3.76 13.21 -5.78
C SER A 49 -4.64 12.38 -4.81
N PRO A 50 -4.12 11.25 -4.27
CA PRO A 50 -4.81 10.52 -3.21
C PRO A 50 -4.77 11.32 -1.90
N ASN A 51 -5.94 11.72 -1.40
CA ASN A 51 -6.07 12.66 -0.27
C ASN A 51 -6.68 12.04 0.99
N GLY A 52 -7.18 10.80 0.89
CA GLY A 52 -7.79 10.11 2.03
C GLY A 52 -7.83 8.61 1.83
N LEU A 53 -7.80 7.88 2.96
CA LEU A 53 -7.87 6.43 3.01
C LEU A 53 -8.85 5.99 4.09
N ASP A 54 -9.59 4.91 3.82
CA ASP A 54 -10.38 4.20 4.82
C ASP A 54 -10.44 2.70 4.49
N ILE A 55 -10.93 1.88 5.41
CA ILE A 55 -11.09 0.44 5.23
C ILE A 55 -12.57 0.08 5.40
N ASP A 56 -13.15 -0.55 4.38
CA ASP A 56 -14.55 -0.98 4.43
C ASP A 56 -14.76 -2.23 5.32
N SER A 57 -16.02 -2.59 5.57
CA SER A 57 -16.38 -3.76 6.39
C SER A 57 -15.91 -5.09 5.81
N ALA A 58 -15.52 -5.16 4.54
CA ALA A 58 -14.94 -6.33 3.88
C ALA A 58 -13.39 -6.31 3.90
N SER A 59 -12.78 -5.36 4.63
CA SER A 59 -11.34 -5.14 4.69
C SER A 59 -10.71 -4.85 3.33
N ARG A 60 -11.38 -4.03 2.52
CA ARG A 60 -10.85 -3.43 1.29
C ARG A 60 -10.49 -1.98 1.55
N VAL A 61 -9.47 -1.48 0.88
CA VAL A 61 -9.00 -0.10 1.05
C VAL A 61 -9.79 0.81 0.12
N LEU A 62 -10.36 1.87 0.67
CA LEU A 62 -10.97 2.96 -0.07
C LEU A 62 -9.95 4.10 -0.20
N ILE A 63 -9.83 4.65 -1.39
CA ILE A 63 -8.88 5.73 -1.71
C ILE A 63 -9.68 6.89 -2.30
N ALA A 64 -9.67 8.03 -1.62
CA ALA A 64 -10.23 9.26 -2.13
C ALA A 64 -9.22 9.97 -3.03
N GLU A 65 -9.54 10.06 -4.32
CA GLU A 65 -8.68 10.67 -5.34
C GLU A 65 -9.27 12.03 -5.74
N GLY A 66 -8.51 13.09 -5.47
CA GLY A 66 -8.96 14.47 -5.59
C GLY A 66 -8.88 15.09 -6.99
N GLU A 67 -7.97 14.63 -7.84
CA GLU A 67 -7.83 15.10 -9.22
C GLU A 67 -8.91 14.48 -10.11
N THR A 68 -9.20 13.21 -9.88
CA THR A 68 -10.18 12.44 -10.62
C THR A 68 -11.59 12.58 -10.07
N ASN A 69 -11.75 13.11 -8.86
CA ASN A 69 -13.06 13.21 -8.19
C ASN A 69 -13.73 11.83 -8.04
N GLN A 70 -12.93 10.79 -7.75
CA GLN A 70 -13.39 9.41 -7.63
C GLN A 70 -12.94 8.79 -6.33
N ILE A 71 -13.73 7.81 -5.88
CA ILE A 71 -13.35 6.88 -4.82
C ILE A 71 -12.97 5.57 -5.48
N PHE A 72 -11.72 5.16 -5.29
CA PHE A 72 -11.25 3.84 -5.70
C PHE A 72 -11.36 2.86 -4.55
N ARG A 73 -11.66 1.60 -4.86
CA ARG A 73 -11.62 0.49 -3.91
C ARG A 73 -10.58 -0.52 -4.37
N VAL A 74 -9.69 -0.89 -3.47
CA VAL A 74 -8.65 -1.90 -3.70
C VAL A 74 -8.90 -3.12 -2.83
N ASP A 75 -8.98 -4.29 -3.45
CA ASP A 75 -9.16 -5.56 -2.74
C ASP A 75 -7.84 -6.16 -2.24
N LYS A 76 -7.93 -7.24 -1.44
CA LYS A 76 -6.76 -7.94 -0.89
C LYS A 76 -5.89 -8.62 -1.95
N LYS A 77 -6.38 -8.76 -3.18
CA LYS A 77 -5.67 -9.33 -4.32
C LYS A 77 -5.00 -8.25 -5.18
N GLY A 78 -5.20 -6.97 -4.83
CA GLY A 78 -4.67 -5.83 -5.57
C GLY A 78 -5.54 -5.40 -6.76
N SER A 79 -6.76 -5.91 -6.90
CA SER A 79 -7.70 -5.40 -7.92
C SER A 79 -8.27 -4.06 -7.48
N ILE A 80 -8.42 -3.14 -8.45
CA ILE A 80 -8.89 -1.78 -8.21
C ILE A 80 -10.12 -1.48 -9.07
N GLU A 81 -11.10 -0.81 -8.48
CA GLU A 81 -12.33 -0.38 -9.15
C GLU A 81 -12.75 1.01 -8.67
N VAL A 82 -13.49 1.73 -9.52
CA VAL A 82 -14.18 2.96 -9.10
C VAL A 82 -15.47 2.54 -8.42
N VAL A 83 -15.70 3.05 -7.21
CA VAL A 83 -16.93 2.77 -6.45
C VAL A 83 -17.79 4.00 -6.25
N ALA A 84 -17.29 5.19 -6.50
CA ALA A 84 -18.07 6.41 -6.51
C ALA A 84 -17.38 7.49 -7.34
N GLY A 85 -18.18 8.34 -7.99
CA GLY A 85 -17.70 9.53 -8.68
C GLY A 85 -17.55 9.30 -10.19
N CYS A 86 -17.97 10.29 -10.97
CA CYS A 86 -18.05 10.17 -12.43
C CYS A 86 -16.85 10.73 -13.18
N GLY A 87 -15.76 11.08 -12.49
CA GLY A 87 -14.59 11.70 -13.11
C GLY A 87 -14.66 13.23 -13.21
N PHE A 88 -15.78 13.84 -12.85
CA PHE A 88 -16.02 15.29 -12.94
C PHE A 88 -16.31 15.89 -11.57
N ALA A 89 -15.71 17.05 -11.30
CA ALA A 89 -16.03 17.84 -10.13
C ALA A 89 -17.50 18.32 -10.18
N GLY A 90 -18.23 18.16 -9.07
CA GLY A 90 -19.63 18.58 -8.97
C GLY A 90 -20.39 17.83 -7.88
N PHE A 91 -21.68 18.15 -7.75
CA PHE A 91 -22.60 17.46 -6.82
C PHE A 91 -23.69 16.76 -7.63
N ALA A 92 -23.78 15.43 -7.47
CA ALA A 92 -24.81 14.61 -8.12
C ALA A 92 -26.03 14.32 -7.21
N GLY A 93 -25.99 14.71 -5.93
CA GLY A 93 -27.01 14.35 -4.93
C GLY A 93 -26.54 13.25 -3.97
N ASP A 94 -27.21 13.14 -2.83
CA ASP A 94 -27.08 12.02 -1.89
C ASP A 94 -28.16 10.95 -2.19
N GLY A 95 -27.85 9.67 -1.98
CA GLY A 95 -28.82 8.56 -2.10
C GLY A 95 -28.88 7.87 -3.48
N GLY A 96 -28.05 8.28 -4.44
CA GLY A 96 -27.79 7.51 -5.65
C GLY A 96 -26.86 6.32 -5.37
N PRO A 97 -26.86 5.28 -6.23
CA PRO A 97 -25.82 4.26 -6.18
C PRO A 97 -24.47 4.93 -6.33
N ALA A 98 -23.51 4.50 -5.52
CA ALA A 98 -22.12 4.84 -5.71
C ALA A 98 -21.70 4.16 -7.04
N THR A 99 -21.70 4.93 -8.13
CA THR A 99 -21.30 4.51 -9.48
C THR A 99 -19.95 5.09 -9.82
#